data_AF-A0A5J6P3T3-F1
#
_entry.id   AF-A0A5J6P3T3-F1
#
_cell.length_a   1.000
_cell.length_b   1.000
_cell.length_c   1.000
_cell.angle_alpha   90.00
_cell.angle_beta   90.00
_cell.angle_gamma   90.00
#
_symmetry.space_group_name_H-M   'P 1'
#
loop_
_entity.id
_entity.type
_entity.pdbx_description
1 polymer ?
#
loop_
_entity_poly.entity_id
_entity_poly.type
_entity_poly.pdbx_seq_one_letter_code
_entity_poly.pdbx_strand_id
1 'polypeptide(L)'
;MSANVAISGKVTYDYVPHTLNGLNYAGTVARPGRGLLVELLDEADQILATSLTDADGKYSFSIARNKLVKVRVKAQLLRTQSPDWNFKVTDNTNNNNLYSMVGSLTAASEANSVRNLHAASGWSGAGYAAPRVAAPFALLDSIYVGIERIQAAGNVMDYPPLELRWSSKNKGADGDKTLGEIGTSFFDGDSIYILGDENNDTDEYDRHVILHEWGHYVEASFARSDSIGGDHAHDDKLDMRVAMSEGFANAFSAMMLDDANYRDSSGQSQADGFFSDVSQKNNSVRGWYSEASVQSIIYNFYTGNSGKTARDFADIFKVITASNYADSKAFISVYVFAEQLRAALAGQASFFNNLLAEQNISVADEYGTGESNSGGYVGNLPIYKNLPLSNTPVNICSTNRFGAYNKLGTAQYFLINVTSAGNYQFSAVEVGADSGNSDPDLYLHRRGSLIDLAEGAAVDQESLSRFMAVGTYVLEVIDARVADVDEPSEITACFDVRAQPVN
;
A
#
# COMPACT_ATOMS: atom_id res chain seq x y z
N MET A 1 11.95 -44.84 -31.73
CA MET A 1 11.27 -43.58 -31.38
C MET A 1 11.16 -43.48 -29.86
N SER A 2 11.38 -42.31 -29.27
CA SER A 2 11.23 -42.11 -27.82
C SER A 2 9.79 -42.36 -27.37
N ALA A 3 9.62 -43.08 -26.25
CA ALA A 3 8.30 -43.33 -25.64
C ALA A 3 7.62 -42.04 -25.17
N ASN A 4 8.42 -41.01 -24.85
CA ASN A 4 7.96 -39.69 -24.46
C ASN A 4 8.24 -38.64 -25.54
N VAL A 5 7.41 -37.61 -25.57
CA VAL A 5 7.59 -36.38 -26.35
C VAL A 5 7.70 -35.19 -25.41
N ALA A 6 8.53 -34.21 -25.77
CA ALA A 6 8.57 -32.93 -25.08
C ALA A 6 7.43 -32.05 -25.59
N ILE A 7 6.58 -31.56 -24.68
CA ILE A 7 5.62 -30.50 -24.96
C ILE A 7 6.19 -29.21 -24.37
N SER A 8 6.45 -28.21 -25.20
CA SER A 8 6.99 -26.92 -24.78
C SER A 8 6.19 -25.79 -25.40
N GLY A 9 6.36 -24.58 -24.90
CA GLY A 9 5.74 -23.42 -25.52
C GLY A 9 6.18 -22.13 -24.86
N LYS A 10 5.70 -21.02 -25.40
CA LYS A 10 5.83 -19.70 -24.83
C LYS A 10 4.43 -19.18 -24.46
N VAL A 11 4.34 -18.63 -23.26
CA VAL A 11 3.19 -17.88 -22.75
C VAL A 11 3.46 -16.40 -22.96
N THR A 12 2.54 -15.70 -23.62
CA THR A 12 2.60 -14.24 -23.76
C THR A 12 1.27 -13.59 -23.43
N TYR A 13 1.29 -12.30 -23.12
CA TYR A 13 0.10 -11.48 -22.96
C TYR A 13 0.28 -10.14 -23.69
N ASP A 14 -0.83 -9.54 -24.11
CA ASP A 14 -0.86 -8.17 -24.61
C ASP A 14 -0.62 -7.19 -23.48
N TYR A 15 0.53 -6.52 -23.52
CA TYR A 15 0.83 -5.38 -22.67
C TYR A 15 0.45 -4.08 -23.39
N VAL A 16 -0.43 -3.30 -22.76
CA VAL A 16 -0.82 -1.97 -23.25
C VAL A 16 0.01 -0.92 -22.51
N PRO A 17 0.91 -0.19 -23.20
CA PRO A 17 1.68 0.87 -22.55
C PRO A 17 0.84 2.11 -22.30
N HIS A 18 1.31 2.95 -21.40
CA HIS A 18 0.82 4.31 -21.20
C HIS A 18 1.39 5.32 -22.20
N THR A 19 0.62 6.38 -22.43
CA THR A 19 1.11 7.69 -22.92
C THR A 19 1.19 8.69 -21.76
N LEU A 20 1.23 9.99 -22.05
CA LEU A 20 1.04 11.05 -21.04
C LEU A 20 -0.43 11.34 -20.74
N ASN A 21 -1.37 10.73 -21.49
CA ASN A 21 -2.79 11.00 -21.34
C ASN A 21 -3.59 9.76 -20.95
N GLY A 22 -3.09 8.55 -21.14
CA GLY A 22 -3.81 7.30 -20.83
C GLY A 22 -3.22 6.12 -21.59
N LEU A 23 -3.97 5.03 -21.73
CA LEU A 23 -3.53 3.81 -22.40
C LEU A 23 -3.35 3.97 -23.91
N ASN A 24 -2.28 3.38 -24.44
CA ASN A 24 -1.92 3.36 -25.85
C ASN A 24 -2.13 1.97 -26.46
N TYR A 25 -3.36 1.66 -26.84
CA TYR A 25 -3.67 0.39 -27.48
C TYR A 25 -2.95 0.17 -28.82
N ALA A 26 -2.64 1.25 -29.56
CA ALA A 26 -1.85 1.13 -30.79
C ALA A 26 -0.39 0.72 -30.53
N GLY A 27 0.11 0.96 -29.33
CA GLY A 27 1.43 0.56 -28.85
C GLY A 27 1.47 -0.81 -28.18
N THR A 28 0.39 -1.60 -28.25
CA THR A 28 0.31 -2.93 -27.63
C THR A 28 1.45 -3.83 -28.09
N VAL A 29 2.13 -4.48 -27.14
CA VAL A 29 3.21 -5.43 -27.42
C VAL A 29 2.99 -6.72 -26.66
N ALA A 30 3.30 -7.85 -27.32
CA ALA A 30 3.28 -9.14 -26.66
C ALA A 30 4.49 -9.28 -25.72
N ARG A 31 4.24 -9.37 -24.40
CA ARG A 31 5.26 -9.62 -23.37
C ARG A 31 5.21 -11.06 -22.86
N PRO A 32 6.33 -11.61 -22.36
CA PRO A 32 6.34 -12.94 -21.76
C PRO A 32 5.52 -12.97 -20.47
N GLY A 33 4.70 -14.01 -20.27
CA GLY A 33 4.09 -14.27 -18.97
C GLY A 33 5.09 -14.99 -18.06
N ARG A 34 5.68 -14.28 -17.09
CA ARG A 34 6.83 -14.74 -16.29
C ARG A 34 6.39 -15.39 -14.97
N GLY A 35 7.04 -16.49 -14.58
CA GLY A 35 6.80 -17.16 -13.29
C GLY A 35 5.41 -17.79 -13.12
N LEU A 36 4.64 -17.94 -14.19
CA LEU A 36 3.25 -18.41 -14.16
C LEU A 36 3.17 -19.92 -13.98
N LEU A 37 2.21 -20.39 -13.17
CA LEU A 37 1.90 -21.81 -13.04
C LEU A 37 1.22 -22.35 -14.30
N VAL A 38 1.86 -23.35 -14.93
CA VAL A 38 1.37 -24.05 -16.12
C VAL A 38 1.06 -25.50 -15.77
N GLU A 39 -0.11 -25.97 -16.20
CA GLU A 39 -0.58 -27.33 -16.00
C GLU A 39 -0.80 -28.01 -17.35
N LEU A 40 -0.37 -29.27 -17.45
CA LEU A 40 -0.71 -30.15 -18.55
C LEU A 40 -1.89 -31.02 -18.13
N LEU A 41 -3.01 -30.88 -18.81
CA LEU A 41 -4.26 -31.59 -18.51
C LEU A 41 -4.54 -32.67 -19.56
N ASP A 42 -5.21 -33.74 -19.16
CA ASP A 42 -5.80 -34.70 -20.11
C ASP A 42 -7.19 -34.26 -20.61
N GLU A 43 -7.87 -35.13 -21.34
CA GLU A 43 -9.23 -34.90 -21.85
C GLU A 43 -10.31 -34.84 -20.76
N ALA A 44 -10.03 -35.36 -19.57
CA ALA A 44 -10.91 -35.35 -18.40
C ALA A 44 -10.54 -34.24 -17.38
N ASP A 45 -9.74 -33.26 -17.81
CA ASP A 45 -9.27 -32.14 -17.00
C ASP A 45 -8.42 -32.55 -15.78
N GLN A 46 -7.86 -33.77 -15.77
CA GLN A 46 -6.93 -34.20 -14.73
C GLN A 46 -5.52 -33.65 -14.99
N ILE A 47 -4.89 -33.15 -13.92
CA ILE A 47 -3.53 -32.62 -13.98
C ILE A 47 -2.54 -33.78 -14.13
N LEU A 48 -1.85 -33.83 -15.27
CA LEU A 48 -0.81 -34.81 -15.55
C LEU A 48 0.58 -34.34 -15.08
N ALA A 49 0.84 -33.04 -15.17
CA ALA A 49 2.11 -32.42 -14.78
C ALA A 49 1.93 -30.91 -14.56
N THR A 50 2.84 -30.31 -13.80
CA THR A 50 2.93 -28.86 -13.56
C THR A 50 4.32 -28.34 -13.86
N SER A 51 4.43 -27.12 -14.35
CA SER A 51 5.67 -26.37 -14.60
C SER A 51 5.45 -24.90 -14.27
N LEU A 52 6.53 -24.13 -14.16
CA LEU A 52 6.48 -22.68 -14.17
C LEU A 52 6.98 -22.16 -15.52
N THR A 53 6.56 -20.96 -15.93
CA THR A 53 7.22 -20.24 -17.01
C THR A 53 8.50 -19.58 -16.54
N ASP A 54 9.54 -19.57 -17.37
CA ASP A 54 10.77 -18.83 -17.13
C ASP A 54 10.63 -17.32 -17.43
N ALA A 55 11.73 -16.56 -17.33
CA ALA A 55 11.76 -15.12 -17.61
C ALA A 55 11.43 -14.77 -19.07
N ASP A 56 11.57 -15.73 -20.00
CA ASP A 56 11.15 -15.58 -21.41
C ASP A 56 9.72 -16.08 -21.64
N GLY A 57 8.99 -16.48 -20.59
CA GLY A 57 7.66 -17.05 -20.66
C GLY A 57 7.62 -18.49 -21.19
N LYS A 58 8.76 -19.19 -21.25
CA LYS A 58 8.84 -20.55 -21.80
C LYS A 58 8.53 -21.58 -20.73
N TYR A 59 7.91 -22.69 -21.14
CA TYR A 59 7.67 -23.84 -20.29
C TYR A 59 7.94 -25.15 -21.05
N SER A 60 8.10 -26.26 -20.33
CA SER A 60 8.21 -27.58 -20.95
C SER A 60 7.71 -28.72 -20.05
N PHE A 61 7.27 -29.81 -20.67
CA PHE A 61 6.82 -31.05 -20.06
C PHE A 61 7.41 -32.25 -20.80
N SER A 62 7.55 -33.39 -20.13
CA SER A 62 7.80 -34.68 -20.75
C SER A 62 6.60 -35.59 -20.53
N ILE A 63 5.97 -36.05 -21.61
CA ILE A 63 4.75 -36.88 -21.53
C ILE A 63 4.81 -38.05 -22.52
N ALA A 64 4.11 -39.14 -22.19
CA ALA A 64 3.96 -40.27 -23.10
C ALA A 64 3.34 -39.83 -24.44
N ARG A 65 3.92 -40.33 -25.54
CA ARG A 65 3.50 -40.02 -26.91
C ARG A 65 2.02 -40.40 -27.15
N ASN A 66 1.36 -39.65 -28.04
CA ASN A 66 -0.01 -39.90 -28.53
C ASN A 66 -1.12 -39.77 -27.47
N LYS A 67 -0.84 -39.18 -26.30
CA LYS A 67 -1.89 -38.77 -25.36
C LYS A 67 -2.57 -37.48 -25.81
N LEU A 68 -3.90 -37.40 -25.72
CA LEU A 68 -4.63 -36.15 -25.84
C LEU A 68 -4.38 -35.31 -24.59
N VAL A 69 -3.84 -34.11 -24.79
CA VAL A 69 -3.54 -33.18 -23.69
C VAL A 69 -3.86 -31.75 -24.09
N LYS A 70 -4.12 -30.88 -23.11
CA LYS A 70 -4.23 -29.43 -23.27
C LYS A 70 -3.40 -28.73 -22.21
N VAL A 71 -2.97 -27.51 -22.50
CA VAL A 71 -2.17 -26.71 -21.57
C VAL A 71 -3.08 -25.66 -20.93
N ARG A 72 -3.06 -25.56 -19.61
CA ARG A 72 -3.72 -24.50 -18.84
C ARG A 72 -2.65 -23.64 -18.18
N VAL A 73 -2.75 -22.33 -18.33
CA VAL A 73 -1.92 -21.36 -17.60
C VAL A 73 -2.82 -20.68 -16.59
N LYS A 74 -2.49 -20.82 -15.31
CA LYS A 74 -3.19 -20.16 -14.21
C LYS A 74 -2.63 -18.75 -14.04
N ALA A 75 -3.50 -17.80 -13.72
CA ALA A 75 -3.08 -16.50 -13.21
C ALA A 75 -2.59 -16.66 -11.76
N GLN A 76 -1.43 -17.30 -11.60
CA GLN A 76 -0.82 -17.59 -10.32
C GLN A 76 0.71 -17.59 -10.42
N LEU A 77 1.35 -16.82 -9.54
CA LEU A 77 2.77 -16.92 -9.22
C LEU A 77 2.90 -17.85 -8.01
N LEU A 78 3.62 -18.96 -8.16
CA LEU A 78 3.77 -19.95 -7.10
C LEU A 78 5.23 -20.35 -6.93
N ARG A 79 5.71 -20.24 -5.70
CA ARG A 79 6.96 -20.84 -5.26
C ARG A 79 6.77 -21.43 -3.86
N THR A 80 7.23 -22.66 -3.68
CA THR A 80 7.10 -23.42 -2.42
C THR A 80 8.43 -23.59 -1.68
N GLN A 81 9.50 -22.96 -2.17
CA GLN A 81 10.82 -22.93 -1.54
C GLN A 81 11.09 -21.54 -1.02
N SER A 82 11.67 -21.41 0.18
CA SER A 82 11.95 -20.10 0.77
C SER A 82 12.89 -19.23 -0.11
N PRO A 83 12.66 -17.91 -0.20
CA PRO A 83 11.41 -17.24 0.18
C PRO A 83 10.24 -17.77 -0.66
N ASP A 84 9.17 -18.21 0.01
CA ASP A 84 7.97 -18.75 -0.64
C ASP A 84 7.01 -17.63 -1.07
N TRP A 85 6.11 -17.92 -2.00
CA TRP A 85 5.00 -17.02 -2.34
C TRP A 85 3.89 -17.74 -3.07
N ASN A 86 2.67 -17.21 -2.90
CA ASN A 86 1.48 -17.66 -3.60
C ASN A 86 0.59 -16.47 -3.91
N PHE A 87 0.76 -15.91 -5.11
CA PHE A 87 -0.02 -14.77 -5.57
C PHE A 87 -0.95 -15.20 -6.69
N LYS A 88 -2.23 -14.83 -6.58
CA LYS A 88 -3.28 -15.22 -7.52
C LYS A 88 -4.05 -14.01 -7.99
N VAL A 89 -4.61 -14.09 -9.20
CA VAL A 89 -5.67 -13.17 -9.62
C VAL A 89 -7.01 -13.90 -9.60
N THR A 90 -7.96 -13.39 -8.84
CA THR A 90 -9.28 -13.99 -8.62
C THR A 90 -10.40 -13.02 -9.00
N ASP A 91 -11.54 -13.56 -9.42
CA ASP A 91 -12.72 -12.76 -9.79
C ASP A 91 -13.67 -12.64 -8.59
N ASN A 92 -13.63 -11.50 -7.90
CA ASN A 92 -14.51 -11.22 -6.77
C ASN A 92 -15.99 -11.24 -7.12
N THR A 93 -16.34 -11.02 -8.39
CA THR A 93 -17.74 -11.07 -8.86
C THR A 93 -18.18 -12.46 -9.30
N ASN A 94 -17.29 -13.44 -9.16
CA ASN A 94 -17.52 -14.83 -9.50
C ASN A 94 -16.91 -15.75 -8.44
N ASN A 95 -17.29 -15.52 -7.17
CA ASN A 95 -16.89 -16.34 -6.00
C ASN A 95 -15.37 -16.50 -5.83
N ASN A 96 -14.60 -15.45 -6.12
CA ASN A 96 -13.13 -15.45 -6.10
C ASN A 96 -12.53 -16.57 -6.97
N ASN A 97 -13.17 -16.92 -8.09
CA ASN A 97 -12.64 -17.93 -9.00
C ASN A 97 -11.30 -17.49 -9.61
N LEU A 98 -10.32 -18.39 -9.61
CA LEU A 98 -8.99 -18.16 -10.20
C LEU A 98 -9.07 -18.03 -11.73
N TYR A 99 -8.50 -16.96 -12.28
CA TYR A 99 -8.38 -16.82 -13.74
C TYR A 99 -7.39 -17.83 -14.33
N SER A 100 -7.70 -18.33 -15.52
CA SER A 100 -6.80 -19.15 -16.31
C SER A 100 -7.10 -19.05 -17.80
N MET A 101 -6.11 -19.32 -18.64
CA MET A 101 -6.31 -19.54 -20.07
C MET A 101 -5.95 -20.97 -20.45
N VAL A 102 -6.68 -21.54 -21.40
CA VAL A 102 -6.57 -22.95 -21.79
C VAL A 102 -6.38 -23.06 -23.29
N GLY A 103 -5.37 -23.83 -23.71
CA GLY A 103 -5.10 -24.15 -25.11
C GLY A 103 -5.98 -25.29 -25.62
N SER A 104 -5.85 -25.61 -26.92
CA SER A 104 -6.61 -26.69 -27.54
C SER A 104 -6.21 -28.09 -27.04
N LEU A 105 -7.19 -28.98 -26.93
CA LEU A 105 -6.97 -30.42 -26.70
C LEU A 105 -6.40 -31.05 -27.97
N THR A 106 -5.14 -31.44 -27.91
CA THR A 106 -4.40 -31.96 -29.07
C THR A 106 -3.50 -33.12 -28.66
N ALA A 107 -3.34 -34.12 -29.54
CA ALA A 107 -2.44 -35.24 -29.30
C ALA A 107 -0.99 -34.80 -29.18
N ALA A 108 -0.29 -35.29 -28.14
CA ALA A 108 1.14 -35.12 -27.91
C ALA A 108 1.95 -36.00 -28.89
N SER A 109 2.03 -35.56 -30.14
CA SER A 109 2.86 -36.16 -31.19
C SER A 109 4.12 -35.30 -31.44
N GLU A 110 5.10 -35.82 -32.19
CA GLU A 110 6.31 -35.06 -32.54
C GLU A 110 6.02 -33.79 -33.35
N ALA A 111 4.93 -33.77 -34.13
CA ALA A 111 4.52 -32.61 -34.91
C ALA A 111 3.84 -31.50 -34.06
N ASN A 112 3.30 -31.84 -32.90
CA ASN A 112 2.50 -30.95 -32.03
C ASN A 112 3.21 -30.65 -30.69
N SER A 113 4.55 -30.63 -30.72
CA SER A 113 5.39 -30.44 -29.53
C SER A 113 5.41 -29.00 -29.03
N VAL A 114 5.19 -28.00 -29.90
CA VAL A 114 5.17 -26.58 -29.53
C VAL A 114 3.74 -26.07 -29.35
N ARG A 115 3.42 -25.56 -28.16
CA ARG A 115 2.09 -25.10 -27.76
C ARG A 115 2.18 -23.69 -27.16
N ASN A 116 2.23 -22.68 -28.02
CA ASN A 116 2.21 -21.29 -27.54
C ASN A 116 0.81 -20.91 -27.09
N LEU A 117 0.71 -20.13 -26.02
CA LEU A 117 -0.54 -19.51 -25.57
C LEU A 117 -0.34 -18.01 -25.49
N HIS A 118 -1.31 -17.27 -26.00
CA HIS A 118 -1.30 -15.82 -26.01
C HIS A 118 -2.60 -15.30 -25.40
N ALA A 119 -2.48 -14.47 -24.38
CA ALA A 119 -3.58 -13.77 -23.74
C ALA A 119 -3.77 -12.40 -24.42
N ALA A 120 -4.85 -12.26 -25.18
CA ALA A 120 -5.17 -11.01 -25.87
C ALA A 120 -5.81 -9.98 -24.92
N SER A 121 -5.63 -8.68 -25.20
CA SER A 121 -6.23 -7.60 -24.40
C SER A 121 -7.76 -7.55 -24.49
N GLY A 122 -8.32 -8.07 -25.59
CA GLY A 122 -9.75 -7.97 -25.89
C GLY A 122 -10.16 -6.66 -26.57
N TRP A 123 -9.22 -5.72 -26.73
CA TRP A 123 -9.44 -4.42 -27.36
C TRP A 123 -9.59 -4.56 -28.88
N SER A 124 -10.63 -3.94 -29.44
CA SER A 124 -10.94 -4.01 -30.89
C SER A 124 -10.59 -2.74 -31.66
N GLY A 125 -10.13 -1.68 -30.99
CA GLY A 125 -9.91 -0.35 -31.56
C GLY A 125 -10.99 0.67 -31.18
N ALA A 126 -12.19 0.21 -30.81
CA ALA A 126 -13.31 1.08 -30.40
C ALA A 126 -13.83 0.79 -28.97
N GLY A 127 -13.30 -0.25 -28.32
CA GLY A 127 -13.79 -0.80 -27.06
C GLY A 127 -13.34 -2.24 -26.86
N TYR A 128 -13.56 -2.78 -25.66
CA TYR A 128 -13.39 -4.19 -25.35
C TYR A 128 -14.52 -5.03 -25.95
N ALA A 129 -14.24 -5.72 -27.07
CA ALA A 129 -15.23 -6.54 -27.79
C ALA A 129 -15.04 -8.06 -27.57
N ALA A 130 -13.99 -8.44 -26.86
CA ALA A 130 -13.65 -9.82 -26.52
C ALA A 130 -13.18 -9.90 -25.06
N PRO A 131 -13.14 -11.10 -24.45
CA PRO A 131 -12.64 -11.26 -23.09
C PRO A 131 -11.24 -10.66 -22.94
N ARG A 132 -11.05 -9.94 -21.83
CA ARG A 132 -9.79 -9.29 -21.46
C ARG A 132 -8.79 -10.29 -20.86
N VAL A 133 -8.45 -11.32 -21.63
CA VAL A 133 -7.64 -12.47 -21.14
C VAL A 133 -6.28 -12.02 -20.61
N ALA A 134 -5.70 -10.95 -21.18
CA ALA A 134 -4.41 -10.41 -20.76
C ALA A 134 -4.41 -9.79 -19.34
N ALA A 135 -5.53 -9.24 -18.88
CA ALA A 135 -5.62 -8.49 -17.63
C ALA A 135 -5.03 -9.23 -16.41
N PRO A 136 -5.47 -10.46 -16.05
CA PRO A 136 -4.91 -11.17 -14.91
C PRO A 136 -3.42 -11.50 -15.05
N PHE A 137 -2.89 -11.61 -16.27
CA PHE A 137 -1.47 -11.85 -16.49
C PHE A 137 -0.63 -10.56 -16.45
N ALA A 138 -1.21 -9.42 -16.85
CA ALA A 138 -0.59 -8.11 -16.73
C ALA A 138 -0.44 -7.70 -15.26
N LEU A 139 -1.48 -7.94 -14.44
CA LEU A 139 -1.45 -7.76 -12.98
C LEU A 139 -0.28 -8.52 -12.34
N LEU A 140 -0.16 -9.83 -12.63
CA LEU A 140 0.93 -10.64 -12.08
C LEU A 140 2.31 -10.26 -12.61
N ASP A 141 2.42 -9.77 -13.84
CA ASP A 141 3.70 -9.29 -14.36
C ASP A 141 4.21 -8.07 -13.58
N SER A 142 3.31 -7.18 -13.15
CA SER A 142 3.66 -6.07 -12.24
C SER A 142 4.16 -6.59 -10.89
N ILE A 143 3.45 -7.53 -10.26
CA ILE A 143 3.88 -8.16 -9.00
C ILE A 143 5.21 -8.90 -9.16
N TYR A 144 5.40 -9.61 -10.27
CA TYR A 144 6.65 -10.34 -10.57
C TYR A 144 7.86 -9.39 -10.59
N VAL A 145 7.73 -8.19 -11.17
CA VAL A 145 8.79 -7.16 -11.12
C VAL A 145 9.09 -6.73 -9.68
N GLY A 146 8.05 -6.55 -8.87
CA GLY A 146 8.19 -6.23 -7.46
C GLY A 146 8.93 -7.32 -6.67
N ILE A 147 8.60 -8.60 -6.90
CA ILE A 147 9.30 -9.74 -6.27
C ILE A 147 10.79 -9.73 -6.62
N GLU A 148 11.13 -9.59 -7.91
CA GLU A 148 12.53 -9.57 -8.35
C GLU A 148 13.32 -8.46 -7.67
N ARG A 149 12.72 -7.27 -7.52
CA ARG A 149 13.33 -6.11 -6.86
C ARG A 149 13.52 -6.33 -5.36
N ILE A 150 12.51 -6.83 -4.65
CA ILE A 150 12.61 -7.10 -3.20
C ILE A 150 13.60 -8.23 -2.91
N GLN A 151 13.68 -9.25 -3.78
CA GLN A 151 14.71 -10.28 -3.68
C GLN A 151 16.11 -9.73 -3.91
N ALA A 152 16.28 -8.86 -4.92
CA ALA A 152 17.55 -8.18 -5.17
C ALA A 152 17.96 -7.27 -3.98
N ALA A 153 16.99 -6.71 -3.28
CA ALA A 153 17.18 -5.96 -2.03
C ALA A 153 17.55 -6.84 -0.81
N GLY A 154 17.63 -8.17 -0.99
CA GLY A 154 18.10 -9.11 0.03
C GLY A 154 17.00 -9.77 0.86
N ASN A 155 15.73 -9.71 0.43
CA ASN A 155 14.67 -10.40 1.16
C ASN A 155 14.85 -11.92 1.14
N VAL A 156 14.82 -12.51 2.34
CA VAL A 156 14.83 -13.95 2.57
C VAL A 156 13.56 -14.42 3.31
N MET A 157 12.64 -13.51 3.60
CA MET A 157 11.38 -13.81 4.27
C MET A 157 10.35 -14.36 3.28
N ASP A 158 9.58 -15.33 3.75
CA ASP A 158 8.42 -15.89 3.08
C ASP A 158 7.32 -14.83 2.92
N TYR A 159 6.67 -14.79 1.75
CA TYR A 159 5.63 -13.82 1.45
C TYR A 159 4.27 -14.40 1.88
N PRO A 160 3.50 -13.69 2.73
CA PRO A 160 2.10 -14.04 2.95
C PRO A 160 1.34 -14.22 1.62
N PRO A 161 0.49 -15.24 1.48
CA PRO A 161 -0.31 -15.38 0.27
C PRO A 161 -1.16 -14.14 0.02
N LEU A 162 -1.34 -13.78 -1.26
CA LEU A 162 -2.12 -12.61 -1.65
C LEU A 162 -3.01 -12.92 -2.85
N GLU A 163 -4.25 -12.43 -2.80
CA GLU A 163 -5.16 -12.43 -3.94
C GLU A 163 -5.34 -11.00 -4.48
N LEU A 164 -5.12 -10.84 -5.78
CA LEU A 164 -5.52 -9.67 -6.54
C LEU A 164 -6.92 -9.93 -7.11
N ARG A 165 -7.92 -9.29 -6.52
CA ARG A 165 -9.33 -9.38 -6.86
C ARG A 165 -9.66 -8.39 -7.96
N TRP A 166 -9.69 -8.89 -9.18
CA TRP A 166 -9.97 -8.10 -10.38
C TRP A 166 -11.17 -8.67 -11.11
N SER A 167 -11.97 -7.78 -11.69
CA SER A 167 -13.06 -8.15 -12.60
C SER A 167 -13.34 -6.98 -13.53
N SER A 168 -13.80 -7.26 -14.75
CA SER A 168 -14.33 -6.22 -15.64
C SER A 168 -15.64 -5.58 -15.13
N LYS A 169 -16.11 -5.97 -13.95
CA LYS A 169 -17.27 -5.39 -13.26
C LYS A 169 -16.88 -4.53 -12.05
N ASN A 170 -15.60 -4.54 -11.66
CA ASN A 170 -15.10 -3.71 -10.58
C ASN A 170 -15.15 -2.25 -11.02
N LYS A 171 -15.92 -1.44 -10.30
CA LYS A 171 -16.31 -0.07 -10.65
C LYS A 171 -16.18 0.86 -9.45
N GLY A 172 -16.06 2.15 -9.74
CA GLY A 172 -15.88 3.21 -8.74
C GLY A 172 -17.15 3.59 -7.98
N ALA A 173 -17.91 2.60 -7.51
CA ALA A 173 -19.03 2.79 -6.60
C ALA A 173 -18.77 1.99 -5.34
N ASP A 174 -19.00 2.57 -4.16
CA ASP A 174 -18.85 1.87 -2.88
C ASP A 174 -20.03 0.93 -2.63
N GLY A 175 -19.75 -0.28 -2.15
CA GLY A 175 -20.81 -1.22 -1.81
C GLY A 175 -20.40 -2.68 -1.77
N ASP A 176 -21.21 -3.53 -2.41
CA ASP A 176 -21.01 -4.97 -2.40
C ASP A 176 -19.89 -5.36 -3.38
N LYS A 177 -18.73 -5.70 -2.81
CA LYS A 177 -17.56 -6.17 -3.57
C LYS A 177 -17.86 -7.40 -4.43
N THR A 178 -18.88 -8.21 -4.12
CA THR A 178 -19.30 -9.34 -4.97
C THR A 178 -20.07 -8.91 -6.23
N LEU A 179 -20.54 -7.66 -6.28
CA LEU A 179 -21.12 -7.01 -7.46
C LEU A 179 -20.13 -6.12 -8.20
N GLY A 180 -18.90 -6.00 -7.69
CA GLY A 180 -17.83 -5.14 -8.21
C GLY A 180 -17.89 -3.71 -7.71
N GLU A 181 -18.71 -3.40 -6.70
CA GLU A 181 -18.77 -2.06 -6.10
C GLU A 181 -17.61 -1.91 -5.11
N ILE A 182 -16.46 -1.42 -5.61
CA ILE A 182 -15.22 -1.35 -4.83
C ILE A 182 -14.74 0.08 -4.53
N GLY A 183 -15.39 1.11 -5.08
CA GLY A 183 -15.03 2.53 -4.86
C GLY A 183 -13.76 2.96 -5.60
N THR A 184 -12.63 2.34 -5.28
CA THR A 184 -11.32 2.54 -5.91
C THR A 184 -10.55 1.21 -5.94
N SER A 185 -9.35 1.18 -6.52
CA SER A 185 -8.38 0.11 -6.27
C SER A 185 -7.75 0.31 -4.89
N PHE A 186 -7.65 -0.76 -4.09
CA PHE A 186 -7.11 -0.68 -2.73
C PHE A 186 -6.68 -2.05 -2.17
N PHE A 187 -5.74 -2.03 -1.23
CA PHE A 187 -5.43 -3.13 -0.32
C PHE A 187 -6.29 -3.10 0.94
N ASP A 188 -7.03 -4.17 1.23
CA ASP A 188 -7.95 -4.22 2.39
C ASP A 188 -7.34 -4.85 3.65
N GLY A 189 -6.04 -5.13 3.64
CA GLY A 189 -5.33 -5.87 4.70
C GLY A 189 -5.17 -7.37 4.43
N ASP A 190 -5.94 -7.94 3.49
CA ASP A 190 -5.86 -9.36 3.11
C ASP A 190 -5.74 -9.56 1.58
N SER A 191 -6.45 -8.74 0.81
CA SER A 191 -6.51 -8.82 -0.66
C SER A 191 -6.38 -7.43 -1.28
N ILE A 192 -5.91 -7.38 -2.52
CA ILE A 192 -5.93 -6.15 -3.32
C ILE A 192 -7.12 -6.20 -4.26
N TYR A 193 -8.00 -5.21 -4.23
CA TYR A 193 -9.07 -5.04 -5.22
C TYR A 193 -8.59 -4.09 -6.31
N ILE A 194 -8.87 -4.45 -7.56
CA ILE A 194 -8.44 -3.69 -8.73
C ILE A 194 -9.63 -3.36 -9.62
N LEU A 195 -9.78 -2.11 -10.04
CA LEU A 195 -10.81 -1.65 -10.97
C LEU A 195 -10.64 -2.24 -12.38
N GLY A 196 -11.76 -2.33 -13.09
CA GLY A 196 -11.81 -2.87 -14.46
C GLY A 196 -12.96 -2.29 -15.28
N ASP A 197 -13.44 -1.10 -14.92
CA ASP A 197 -14.64 -0.44 -15.44
C ASP A 197 -14.33 0.33 -16.74
N GLU A 198 -14.61 -0.32 -17.87
CA GLU A 198 -14.36 0.26 -19.18
C GLU A 198 -15.05 1.63 -19.34
N ASN A 199 -14.27 2.60 -19.80
CA ASN A 199 -14.61 4.01 -20.04
C ASN A 199 -14.76 4.88 -18.80
N ASN A 200 -14.52 4.32 -17.62
CA ASN A 200 -14.50 5.04 -16.36
C ASN A 200 -13.10 4.97 -15.75
N ASP A 201 -12.67 3.77 -15.34
CA ASP A 201 -11.40 3.55 -14.66
C ASP A 201 -11.00 2.07 -14.77
N THR A 202 -9.83 1.80 -15.36
CA THR A 202 -9.34 0.43 -15.56
C THR A 202 -7.88 0.30 -15.17
N ASP A 203 -7.61 -0.53 -14.16
CA ASP A 203 -6.29 -0.56 -13.53
C ASP A 203 -5.42 -1.75 -13.96
N GLU A 204 -5.92 -2.69 -14.76
CA GLU A 204 -5.16 -3.90 -15.10
C GLU A 204 -3.85 -3.64 -15.88
N TYR A 205 -3.70 -2.45 -16.46
CA TYR A 205 -2.48 -1.98 -17.11
C TYR A 205 -1.78 -0.85 -16.34
N ASP A 206 -2.33 -0.42 -15.21
CA ASP A 206 -1.86 0.71 -14.40
C ASP A 206 -0.87 0.20 -13.37
N ARG A 207 0.33 -0.09 -13.87
CA ARG A 207 1.40 -0.74 -13.09
C ARG A 207 1.77 0.05 -11.83
N HIS A 208 1.63 1.37 -11.87
CA HIS A 208 1.87 2.22 -10.70
C HIS A 208 0.81 1.98 -9.62
N VAL A 209 -0.48 1.96 -9.98
CA VAL A 209 -1.60 1.63 -9.06
C VAL A 209 -1.44 0.21 -8.49
N ILE A 210 -1.19 -0.79 -9.34
CA ILE A 210 -1.00 -2.18 -8.89
C ILE A 210 0.15 -2.31 -7.89
N LEU A 211 1.27 -1.61 -8.14
CA LEU A 211 2.43 -1.66 -7.25
C LEU A 211 2.30 -0.73 -6.05
N HIS A 212 1.45 0.30 -6.10
CA HIS A 212 1.08 1.13 -4.96
C HIS A 212 0.37 0.26 -3.91
N GLU A 213 -0.68 -0.45 -4.32
CA GLU A 213 -1.41 -1.37 -3.43
C GLU A 213 -0.53 -2.52 -2.95
N TRP A 214 0.35 -3.02 -3.82
CA TRP A 214 1.32 -4.02 -3.40
C TRP A 214 2.38 -3.46 -2.42
N GLY A 215 2.64 -2.15 -2.45
CA GLY A 215 3.44 -1.43 -1.48
C GLY A 215 2.82 -1.49 -0.08
N HIS A 216 1.51 -1.27 0.05
CA HIS A 216 0.81 -1.45 1.32
C HIS A 216 0.84 -2.91 1.80
N TYR A 217 0.68 -3.88 0.90
CA TYR A 217 0.89 -5.29 1.22
C TYR A 217 2.31 -5.56 1.75
N VAL A 218 3.33 -4.91 1.18
CA VAL A 218 4.73 -5.02 1.64
C VAL A 218 4.89 -4.43 3.04
N GLU A 219 4.28 -3.28 3.33
CA GLU A 219 4.28 -2.70 4.68
C GLU A 219 3.63 -3.65 5.70
N ALA A 220 2.47 -4.21 5.37
CA ALA A 220 1.75 -5.14 6.23
C ALA A 220 2.47 -6.48 6.43
N SER A 221 3.25 -6.93 5.44
CA SER A 221 3.92 -8.24 5.45
C SER A 221 5.29 -8.23 6.11
N PHE A 222 6.05 -7.15 5.92
CA PHE A 222 7.48 -7.12 6.25
C PHE A 222 7.89 -5.96 7.16
N ALA A 223 7.01 -4.98 7.35
CA ALA A 223 7.26 -3.80 8.17
C ALA A 223 6.15 -3.64 9.23
N ARG A 224 5.97 -2.40 9.67
CA ARG A 224 4.79 -1.95 10.42
C ARG A 224 4.29 -0.70 9.72
N SER A 225 2.99 -0.60 9.53
CA SER A 225 2.29 0.64 9.22
C SER A 225 1.28 0.91 10.35
N ASP A 226 1.16 2.17 10.73
CA ASP A 226 0.11 2.63 11.65
C ASP A 226 -0.93 3.48 10.91
N SER A 227 -0.95 3.44 9.57
CA SER A 227 -1.92 4.19 8.77
C SER A 227 -3.35 3.82 9.16
N ILE A 228 -4.18 4.85 9.33
CA ILE A 228 -5.63 4.70 9.55
C ILE A 228 -6.42 4.71 8.23
N GLY A 229 -5.74 4.80 7.09
CA GLY A 229 -6.33 4.85 5.76
C GLY A 229 -7.32 6.01 5.58
N GLY A 230 -8.33 5.78 4.75
CA GLY A 230 -9.40 6.74 4.42
C GLY A 230 -9.08 7.61 3.21
N ASP A 231 -10.09 8.31 2.71
CA ASP A 231 -10.01 9.11 1.48
C ASP A 231 -8.91 10.16 1.54
N HIS A 232 -8.18 10.32 0.44
CA HIS A 232 -7.10 11.31 0.32
C HIS A 232 -6.88 11.74 -1.13
N ALA A 233 -6.20 12.86 -1.28
CA ALA A 233 -5.70 13.37 -2.55
C ALA A 233 -4.28 13.90 -2.40
N HIS A 234 -3.57 14.00 -3.53
CA HIS A 234 -2.15 14.40 -3.62
C HIS A 234 -1.76 15.65 -2.82
N ASP A 235 -2.65 16.66 -2.79
CA ASP A 235 -2.42 17.95 -2.14
C ASP A 235 -3.11 18.08 -0.77
N ASP A 236 -3.62 16.99 -0.19
CA ASP A 236 -4.21 17.02 1.14
C ASP A 236 -3.17 17.23 2.24
N LYS A 237 -3.63 17.78 3.38
CA LYS A 237 -2.89 17.75 4.63
C LYS A 237 -3.42 16.61 5.48
N LEU A 238 -2.67 15.53 5.52
CA LEU A 238 -3.06 14.25 6.09
C LEU A 238 -2.54 14.09 7.51
N ASP A 239 -3.11 13.12 8.22
CA ASP A 239 -2.45 12.53 9.36
C ASP A 239 -1.06 11.98 8.97
N MET A 240 -0.07 12.10 9.86
CA MET A 240 1.31 11.70 9.55
C MET A 240 1.46 10.21 9.23
N ARG A 241 0.58 9.37 9.77
CA ARG A 241 0.59 7.91 9.56
C ARG A 241 0.15 7.60 8.13
N VAL A 242 -0.87 8.31 7.65
CA VAL A 242 -1.42 8.20 6.30
C VAL A 242 -0.44 8.80 5.29
N ALA A 243 0.06 10.01 5.54
CA ALA A 243 1.08 10.65 4.69
C ALA A 243 2.32 9.77 4.47
N MET A 244 2.75 9.05 5.52
CA MET A 244 3.87 8.11 5.43
C MET A 244 3.54 6.91 4.54
N SER A 245 2.41 6.26 4.78
CA SER A 245 1.97 5.05 4.07
C SER A 245 1.72 5.33 2.59
N GLU A 246 0.92 6.35 2.27
CA GLU A 246 0.57 6.71 0.89
C GLU A 246 1.79 7.24 0.12
N GLY A 247 2.61 8.07 0.76
CA GLY A 247 3.85 8.55 0.15
C GLY A 247 4.87 7.44 -0.08
N PHE A 248 4.95 6.45 0.83
CA PHE A 248 5.78 5.27 0.63
C PHE A 248 5.28 4.43 -0.55
N ALA A 249 3.97 4.14 -0.64
CA ALA A 249 3.40 3.34 -1.70
C ALA A 249 3.58 3.99 -3.10
N ASN A 250 3.38 5.31 -3.20
CA ASN A 250 3.68 6.10 -4.40
C ASN A 250 5.17 6.02 -4.80
N ALA A 251 6.09 6.21 -3.84
CA ALA A 251 7.51 6.05 -4.10
C ALA A 251 7.87 4.62 -4.48
N PHE A 252 7.28 3.64 -3.80
CA PHE A 252 7.56 2.22 -3.98
C PHE A 252 7.20 1.77 -5.39
N SER A 253 6.02 2.11 -5.89
CA SER A 253 5.61 1.79 -7.26
C SER A 253 6.59 2.36 -8.29
N ALA A 254 7.00 3.62 -8.13
CA ALA A 254 7.99 4.28 -8.98
C ALA A 254 9.39 3.63 -8.90
N MET A 255 9.82 3.22 -7.71
CA MET A 255 11.10 2.52 -7.50
C MET A 255 11.14 1.16 -8.19
N MET A 256 10.07 0.36 -8.06
CA MET A 256 10.00 -0.96 -8.69
C MET A 256 10.07 -0.86 -10.23
N LEU A 257 9.45 0.19 -10.78
CA LEU A 257 9.36 0.45 -12.21
C LEU A 257 10.55 1.23 -12.79
N ASP A 258 11.38 1.84 -11.94
CA ASP A 258 12.36 2.86 -12.34
C ASP A 258 11.75 4.02 -13.16
N ASP A 259 10.51 4.38 -12.84
CA ASP A 259 9.74 5.40 -13.54
C ASP A 259 9.04 6.32 -12.54
N ALA A 260 9.47 7.58 -12.51
CA ALA A 260 8.95 8.60 -11.60
C ALA A 260 7.52 9.06 -11.96
N ASN A 261 7.07 8.80 -13.19
CA ASN A 261 5.78 9.28 -13.64
C ASN A 261 4.72 8.26 -13.26
N TYR A 262 4.04 8.49 -12.13
CA TYR A 262 2.86 7.75 -11.73
C TYR A 262 1.76 7.95 -12.76
N ARG A 263 1.06 6.87 -13.12
CA ARG A 263 -0.03 6.88 -14.11
C ARG A 263 -1.16 5.95 -13.72
N ASP A 264 -2.36 6.45 -13.92
CA ASP A 264 -3.64 5.83 -13.64
C ASP A 264 -4.57 6.25 -14.78
N SER A 265 -5.16 5.28 -15.49
CA SER A 265 -5.89 5.46 -16.72
C SER A 265 -7.39 5.45 -16.52
N SER A 266 -8.06 6.44 -17.10
CA SER A 266 -9.49 6.64 -16.91
C SER A 266 -10.19 7.18 -18.15
N GLY A 267 -11.50 7.38 -18.02
CA GLY A 267 -12.34 8.00 -19.03
C GLY A 267 -12.53 7.16 -20.30
N GLN A 268 -13.19 7.79 -21.28
CA GLN A 268 -13.58 7.13 -22.53
C GLN A 268 -12.37 6.52 -23.25
N SER A 269 -12.47 5.22 -23.56
CA SER A 269 -11.40 4.43 -24.19
C SER A 269 -10.08 4.44 -23.42
N GLN A 270 -10.10 4.70 -22.11
CA GLN A 270 -8.93 4.76 -21.23
C GLN A 270 -7.90 5.78 -21.75
N ALA A 271 -8.36 6.82 -22.43
CA ALA A 271 -7.52 7.79 -23.12
C ALA A 271 -7.27 9.06 -22.30
N ASP A 272 -7.80 9.11 -21.07
CA ASP A 272 -7.54 10.13 -20.05
C ASP A 272 -6.90 9.46 -18.80
N GLY A 273 -6.58 10.24 -17.77
CA GLY A 273 -5.98 9.69 -16.57
C GLY A 273 -5.41 10.70 -15.59
N PHE A 274 -4.96 10.19 -14.45
CA PHE A 274 -4.16 10.91 -13.47
C PHE A 274 -2.66 10.68 -13.72
N PHE A 275 -1.88 11.76 -13.58
CA PHE A 275 -0.44 11.77 -13.78
C PHE A 275 0.25 12.58 -12.69
N SER A 276 1.26 11.99 -12.05
CA SER A 276 2.05 12.66 -11.02
C SER A 276 3.53 12.33 -11.16
N ASP A 277 4.41 13.33 -11.00
CA ASP A 277 5.85 13.11 -10.91
C ASP A 277 6.23 12.88 -9.45
N VAL A 278 6.47 11.61 -9.11
CA VAL A 278 6.88 11.16 -7.78
C VAL A 278 8.19 11.81 -7.33
N SER A 279 9.05 12.24 -8.27
CA SER A 279 10.31 12.92 -7.96
C SER A 279 10.15 14.42 -7.68
N GLN A 280 8.97 14.99 -7.91
CA GLN A 280 8.72 16.41 -7.79
C GLN A 280 9.05 16.91 -6.38
N LYS A 281 9.94 17.88 -6.29
CA LYS A 281 10.38 18.48 -5.02
C LYS A 281 9.55 19.68 -4.60
N ASN A 282 8.93 20.37 -5.56
CA ASN A 282 8.18 21.60 -5.32
C ASN A 282 6.68 21.34 -5.45
N ASN A 283 6.13 20.62 -4.48
CA ASN A 283 4.68 20.41 -4.35
C ASN A 283 4.00 21.62 -3.71
N SER A 284 2.69 21.79 -3.96
CA SER A 284 1.92 22.91 -3.42
C SER A 284 1.78 22.81 -1.90
N VAL A 285 1.53 21.59 -1.42
CA VAL A 285 1.56 21.20 -0.01
C VAL A 285 2.88 20.49 0.28
N ARG A 286 3.59 20.97 1.31
CA ARG A 286 4.87 20.38 1.76
C ARG A 286 4.94 20.31 3.27
N GLY A 287 5.33 19.15 3.80
CA GLY A 287 5.50 18.91 5.22
C GLY A 287 5.34 17.44 5.59
N TRP A 288 5.46 17.15 6.89
CA TRP A 288 5.36 15.82 7.47
C TRP A 288 3.96 15.18 7.35
N TYR A 289 2.96 15.99 7.00
CA TYR A 289 1.56 15.64 6.78
C TYR A 289 1.21 15.47 5.29
N SER A 290 2.19 15.45 4.38
CA SER A 290 1.94 15.37 2.93
C SER A 290 2.52 14.10 2.34
N GLU A 291 1.67 13.29 1.69
CA GLU A 291 2.10 12.13 0.92
C GLU A 291 3.03 12.54 -0.23
N ALA A 292 2.76 13.67 -0.88
CA ALA A 292 3.61 14.22 -1.93
C ALA A 292 5.01 14.61 -1.42
N SER A 293 5.15 15.02 -0.15
CA SER A 293 6.45 15.22 0.47
C SER A 293 7.17 13.90 0.74
N VAL A 294 6.47 12.92 1.33
CA VAL A 294 7.06 11.62 1.66
C VAL A 294 7.52 10.89 0.39
N GLN A 295 6.68 10.85 -0.66
CA GLN A 295 7.03 10.19 -1.92
C GLN A 295 8.28 10.83 -2.56
N SER A 296 8.35 12.17 -2.51
CA SER A 296 9.47 12.95 -3.03
C SER A 296 10.75 12.62 -2.28
N ILE A 297 10.71 12.57 -0.95
CA ILE A 297 11.88 12.23 -0.12
C ILE A 297 12.38 10.82 -0.41
N ILE A 298 11.50 9.82 -0.39
CA ILE A 298 11.89 8.41 -0.54
C ILE A 298 12.40 8.14 -1.95
N TYR A 299 11.72 8.64 -2.99
CA TYR A 299 12.14 8.43 -4.38
C TYR A 299 13.41 9.20 -4.74
N ASN A 300 13.57 10.45 -4.29
CA ASN A 300 14.82 11.19 -4.47
C ASN A 300 15.97 10.60 -3.65
N PHE A 301 15.68 9.98 -2.50
CA PHE A 301 16.68 9.18 -1.81
C PHE A 301 17.10 8.01 -2.69
N TYR A 302 16.17 7.18 -3.16
CA TYR A 302 16.42 6.02 -4.05
C TYR A 302 17.26 6.36 -5.28
N THR A 303 16.91 7.42 -6.00
CA THR A 303 17.61 7.83 -7.23
C THR A 303 18.93 8.57 -6.97
N GLY A 304 19.19 9.02 -5.75
CA GLY A 304 20.43 9.69 -5.36
C GLY A 304 21.63 8.73 -5.36
N ASN A 305 22.79 9.19 -5.82
CA ASN A 305 24.00 8.36 -5.91
C ASN A 305 25.01 8.64 -4.78
N SER A 306 24.63 9.44 -3.78
CA SER A 306 25.52 9.77 -2.67
C SER A 306 25.83 8.49 -1.89
N GLY A 307 27.06 7.98 -1.96
CA GLY A 307 27.51 6.84 -1.16
C GLY A 307 26.79 5.50 -1.39
N LYS A 308 26.07 5.31 -2.50
CA LYS A 308 25.35 4.06 -2.83
C LYS A 308 25.34 3.77 -4.33
N THR A 309 24.96 2.53 -4.68
CA THR A 309 24.64 2.19 -6.07
C THR A 309 23.36 2.91 -6.47
N ALA A 310 23.37 3.56 -7.64
CA ALA A 310 22.20 4.26 -8.16
C ALA A 310 21.00 3.30 -8.28
N ARG A 311 19.81 3.72 -7.82
CA ARG A 311 18.56 2.98 -8.02
C ARG A 311 18.56 1.58 -7.38
N ASP A 312 19.14 1.49 -6.19
CA ASP A 312 19.03 0.32 -5.32
C ASP A 312 18.03 0.59 -4.18
N PHE A 313 17.07 -0.33 -4.03
CA PHE A 313 16.03 -0.30 -2.99
C PHE A 313 16.50 -0.92 -1.66
N ALA A 314 17.64 -1.63 -1.63
CA ALA A 314 18.13 -2.36 -0.47
C ALA A 314 18.24 -1.52 0.81
N ASP A 315 18.70 -0.27 0.71
CA ASP A 315 18.82 0.64 1.85
C ASP A 315 17.45 0.96 2.48
N ILE A 316 16.43 1.20 1.65
CA ILE A 316 15.07 1.51 2.13
C ILE A 316 14.44 0.24 2.71
N PHE A 317 14.56 -0.89 2.01
CA PHE A 317 14.05 -2.17 2.48
C PHE A 317 14.67 -2.57 3.83
N LYS A 318 15.98 -2.38 3.99
CA LYS A 318 16.70 -2.60 5.25
C LYS A 318 16.13 -1.76 6.39
N VAL A 319 15.72 -0.52 6.14
CA VAL A 319 15.16 0.37 7.18
C VAL A 319 13.76 -0.08 7.58
N ILE A 320 12.85 -0.27 6.62
CA ILE A 320 11.44 -0.59 6.93
C ILE A 320 11.27 -1.99 7.55
N THR A 321 12.16 -2.93 7.24
CA THR A 321 12.13 -4.30 7.79
C THR A 321 12.92 -4.46 9.09
N ALA A 322 13.55 -3.39 9.59
CA ALA A 322 14.35 -3.48 10.80
C ALA A 322 13.45 -3.61 12.04
N SER A 323 13.86 -4.44 13.01
CA SER A 323 13.06 -4.67 14.21
C SER A 323 12.84 -3.39 15.03
N ASN A 324 13.81 -2.47 15.07
CA ASN A 324 13.69 -1.15 15.70
C ASN A 324 12.71 -0.21 14.99
N TYR A 325 12.47 -0.40 13.68
CA TYR A 325 11.40 0.29 12.97
C TYR A 325 10.03 -0.23 13.44
N ALA A 326 9.83 -1.55 13.39
CA ALA A 326 8.59 -2.19 13.81
C ALA A 326 8.29 -2.01 15.32
N ASP A 327 9.31 -2.07 16.18
CA ASP A 327 9.19 -1.89 17.63
C ASP A 327 9.18 -0.43 18.08
N SER A 328 9.20 0.54 17.16
CA SER A 328 9.17 1.97 17.48
C SER A 328 8.04 2.29 18.45
N LYS A 329 8.32 3.14 19.43
CA LYS A 329 7.33 3.58 20.41
C LYS A 329 6.43 4.69 19.86
N ALA A 330 6.93 5.46 18.90
CA ALA A 330 6.15 6.43 18.13
C ALA A 330 5.28 5.71 17.09
N PHE A 331 4.28 6.41 16.58
CA PHE A 331 3.61 5.98 15.37
C PHE A 331 4.54 6.08 14.15
N ILE A 332 4.43 5.11 13.26
CA ILE A 332 5.17 5.07 12.00
C ILE A 332 4.83 6.32 11.19
N SER A 333 5.88 7.06 10.86
CA SER A 333 5.83 8.35 10.17
C SER A 333 7.17 8.62 9.50
N VAL A 334 7.27 9.72 8.75
CA VAL A 334 8.53 10.18 8.17
C VAL A 334 9.63 10.39 9.24
N TYR A 335 9.25 10.73 10.48
CA TYR A 335 10.17 10.92 11.61
C TYR A 335 10.82 9.60 12.03
N VAL A 336 10.02 8.54 12.20
CA VAL A 336 10.54 7.19 12.52
C VAL A 336 11.46 6.70 11.40
N PHE A 337 11.03 6.85 10.14
CA PHE A 337 11.84 6.44 9.00
C PHE A 337 13.19 7.19 8.96
N ALA A 338 13.18 8.51 9.16
CA ALA A 338 14.39 9.32 9.20
C ALA A 338 15.36 8.86 10.30
N GLU A 339 14.86 8.64 11.51
CA GLU A 339 15.69 8.22 12.64
C GLU A 339 16.30 6.83 12.41
N GLN A 340 15.51 5.87 11.94
CA GLN A 340 16.01 4.53 11.65
C GLN A 340 16.98 4.52 10.46
N LEU A 341 16.78 5.35 9.44
CA LEU A 341 17.71 5.50 8.33
C LEU A 341 19.06 6.05 8.81
N ARG A 342 19.08 7.09 9.64
CA ARG A 342 20.34 7.64 10.19
C ARG A 342 21.08 6.61 11.03
N ALA A 343 20.36 5.84 11.84
CA ALA A 343 20.94 4.79 12.66
C ALA A 343 21.54 3.66 11.80
N ALA A 344 20.82 3.23 10.76
CA ALA A 344 21.23 2.12 9.90
C ALA A 344 22.29 2.50 8.84
N LEU A 345 22.31 3.78 8.43
CA LEU A 345 23.04 4.31 7.28
C LEU A 345 23.64 5.70 7.60
N ALA A 346 24.44 5.81 8.65
CA ALA A 346 25.00 7.08 9.12
C ALA A 346 25.72 7.92 8.03
N GLY A 347 26.34 7.28 7.04
CA GLY A 347 26.97 7.96 5.89
C GLY A 347 25.98 8.69 4.97
N GLN A 348 24.69 8.35 5.03
CA GLN A 348 23.61 8.92 4.23
C GLN A 348 22.82 10.01 4.96
N ALA A 349 23.04 10.18 6.26
CA ALA A 349 22.25 11.06 7.12
C ALA A 349 22.18 12.50 6.58
N SER A 350 23.31 13.08 6.17
CA SER A 350 23.34 14.45 5.64
C SER A 350 22.55 14.61 4.34
N PHE A 351 22.63 13.62 3.45
CA PHE A 351 21.87 13.65 2.20
C PHE A 351 20.37 13.53 2.46
N PHE A 352 19.97 12.59 3.32
CA PHE A 352 18.56 12.41 3.68
C PHE A 352 17.98 13.63 4.41
N ASN A 353 18.72 14.25 5.32
CA ASN A 353 18.31 15.46 6.00
C ASN A 353 18.11 16.65 5.04
N ASN A 354 18.89 16.73 3.96
CA ASN A 354 18.66 17.75 2.93
C ASN A 354 17.33 17.52 2.19
N LEU A 355 16.97 16.26 1.89
CA LEU A 355 15.68 15.94 1.27
C LEU A 355 14.51 16.30 2.20
N LEU A 356 14.63 16.03 3.50
CA LEU A 356 13.64 16.45 4.50
C LEU A 356 13.49 17.98 4.53
N ALA A 357 14.61 18.71 4.55
CA ALA A 357 14.60 20.17 4.56
C ALA A 357 13.98 20.77 3.28
N GLU A 358 14.20 20.16 2.11
CA GLU A 358 13.55 20.55 0.84
C GLU A 358 12.01 20.45 0.92
N GLN A 359 11.49 19.56 1.75
CA GLN A 359 10.07 19.38 2.03
C GLN A 359 9.56 20.14 3.27
N ASN A 360 10.36 21.06 3.83
CA ASN A 360 10.04 21.80 5.07
C ASN A 360 9.75 20.87 6.26
N ILE A 361 10.54 19.82 6.42
CA ILE A 361 10.45 18.87 7.54
C ILE A 361 11.72 18.97 8.38
N SER A 362 11.55 19.18 9.68
CA SER A 362 12.64 19.23 10.65
C SER A 362 12.55 18.04 11.59
N VAL A 363 13.57 17.20 11.62
CA VAL A 363 13.55 15.95 12.40
C VAL A 363 14.72 15.90 13.36
N ALA A 364 14.47 15.98 14.66
CA ALA A 364 15.48 15.72 15.69
C ALA A 364 15.47 14.26 16.16
N ASP A 365 14.30 13.64 16.27
CA ASP A 365 14.06 12.28 16.76
C ASP A 365 12.80 11.66 16.13
N GLU A 366 12.45 10.44 16.54
CA GLU A 366 11.28 9.71 16.05
C GLU A 366 9.92 10.34 16.42
N TYR A 367 9.89 11.35 17.30
CA TYR A 367 8.69 12.07 17.73
C TYR A 367 8.56 13.45 17.06
N GLY A 368 9.44 13.79 16.13
CA GLY A 368 9.42 15.10 15.46
C GLY A 368 9.75 16.26 16.41
N THR A 369 10.55 16.02 17.46
CA THR A 369 10.97 17.08 18.39
C THR A 369 11.61 18.24 17.64
N GLY A 370 11.16 19.46 17.93
CA GLY A 370 11.69 20.68 17.30
C GLY A 370 11.15 20.96 15.89
N GLU A 371 10.15 20.20 15.41
CA GLU A 371 9.42 20.57 14.19
C GLU A 371 8.85 21.99 14.31
N SER A 372 8.95 22.74 13.22
CA SER A 372 8.51 24.14 13.12
C SER A 372 7.42 24.35 12.08
N ASN A 373 7.22 23.39 11.18
CA ASN A 373 6.14 23.42 10.19
C ASN A 373 4.82 22.93 10.81
N SER A 374 3.94 23.87 11.14
CA SER A 374 2.64 23.60 11.77
C SER A 374 1.55 23.17 10.79
N GLY A 375 1.84 23.13 9.49
CA GLY A 375 0.83 22.93 8.45
C GLY A 375 -0.23 24.03 8.40
N GLY A 376 0.06 25.20 8.96
CA GLY A 376 -0.87 26.34 9.00
C GLY A 376 -1.75 26.39 10.24
N TYR A 377 -1.59 25.45 11.19
CA TYR A 377 -2.27 25.49 12.49
C TYR A 377 -1.32 25.16 13.63
N VAL A 378 -1.02 26.15 14.48
CA VAL A 378 -0.03 26.02 15.55
C VAL A 378 -0.35 24.92 16.57
N GLY A 379 -1.62 24.53 16.73
CA GLY A 379 -2.02 23.44 17.62
C GLY A 379 -1.46 22.07 17.20
N ASN A 380 -1.04 21.91 15.94
CA ASN A 380 -0.36 20.70 15.47
C ASN A 380 1.05 20.55 16.05
N LEU A 381 1.62 21.60 16.65
CA LEU A 381 2.95 21.57 17.25
C LEU A 381 2.90 21.71 18.79
N PRO A 382 3.77 21.01 19.53
CA PRO A 382 4.65 19.93 19.05
C PRO A 382 3.82 18.72 18.56
N ILE A 383 4.41 17.89 17.69
CA ILE A 383 3.74 16.71 17.09
C ILE A 383 3.22 15.79 18.20
N TYR A 384 4.13 15.37 19.09
CA TYR A 384 3.79 14.70 20.34
C TYR A 384 3.91 15.68 21.51
N LYS A 385 2.83 15.83 22.28
CA LYS A 385 2.81 16.59 23.54
C LYS A 385 3.21 15.66 24.69
N ASN A 386 4.01 16.11 25.66
CA ASN A 386 4.30 15.28 26.84
C ASN A 386 3.11 15.33 27.82
N LEU A 387 2.53 14.18 28.17
CA LEU A 387 1.46 14.10 29.17
C LEU A 387 2.02 13.62 30.53
N PRO A 388 2.21 14.52 31.51
CA PRO A 388 2.74 14.13 32.81
C PRO A 388 1.72 13.32 33.61
N LEU A 389 2.18 12.27 34.30
CA LEU A 389 1.37 11.41 35.17
C LEU A 389 1.13 12.04 36.56
N SER A 390 0.97 13.36 36.63
CA SER A 390 0.83 14.15 37.86
C SER A 390 -0.50 14.89 37.96
N ASN A 391 -1.49 14.50 37.17
CA ASN A 391 -2.79 15.16 37.03
C ASN A 391 -2.70 16.63 36.56
N THR A 392 -1.57 17.03 35.96
CA THR A 392 -1.37 18.37 35.41
C THR A 392 -2.02 18.43 34.04
N PRO A 393 -2.85 19.46 33.74
CA PRO A 393 -3.50 19.56 32.45
C PRO A 393 -2.49 19.89 31.37
N VAL A 394 -2.70 19.29 30.20
CA VAL A 394 -2.06 19.71 28.96
C VAL A 394 -3.17 19.99 27.95
N ASN A 395 -3.22 21.24 27.49
CA ASN A 395 -4.25 21.69 26.56
C ASN A 395 -3.90 21.29 25.12
N ILE A 396 -4.89 20.74 24.42
CA ILE A 396 -4.85 20.44 22.99
C ILE A 396 -6.15 20.89 22.33
N CYS A 397 -6.17 20.99 21.01
CA CYS A 397 -7.40 21.17 20.25
C CYS A 397 -7.43 20.20 19.07
N SER A 398 -8.59 19.59 18.88
CA SER A 398 -8.92 18.71 17.76
C SER A 398 -9.78 19.49 16.77
N THR A 399 -9.46 19.42 15.47
CA THR A 399 -10.13 20.23 14.43
C THR A 399 -10.16 19.53 13.07
N ASN A 400 -11.27 19.71 12.33
CA ASN A 400 -11.42 19.27 10.94
C ASN A 400 -11.13 20.40 9.92
N ARG A 401 -10.39 21.45 10.32
CA ARG A 401 -10.05 22.60 9.45
C ARG A 401 -9.38 22.22 8.12
N PHE A 402 -8.72 21.07 8.07
CA PHE A 402 -8.09 20.54 6.85
C PHE A 402 -8.85 19.36 6.25
N GLY A 403 -10.10 19.15 6.68
CA GLY A 403 -10.98 18.01 6.41
C GLY A 403 -11.10 17.08 7.61
N ALA A 404 -11.98 16.07 7.51
CA ALA A 404 -12.35 15.18 8.60
C ALA A 404 -11.54 13.86 8.62
N TYR A 405 -11.65 13.10 9.71
CA TYR A 405 -11.05 11.76 9.87
C TYR A 405 -9.53 11.74 9.76
N ASN A 406 -8.99 11.48 8.57
CA ASN A 406 -7.57 11.21 8.35
C ASN A 406 -6.75 12.46 8.00
N LYS A 407 -7.28 13.65 8.28
CA LYS A 407 -6.63 14.93 7.97
C LYS A 407 -5.86 15.48 9.16
N LEU A 408 -4.95 16.39 8.83
CA LEU A 408 -4.10 17.08 9.78
C LEU A 408 -4.97 17.81 10.82
N GLY A 409 -4.65 17.66 12.09
CA GLY A 409 -5.30 18.40 13.19
C GLY A 409 -6.51 17.68 13.80
N THR A 410 -7.04 16.64 13.15
CA THR A 410 -8.10 15.79 13.72
C THR A 410 -7.58 15.08 14.97
N ALA A 411 -6.50 14.31 14.84
CA ALA A 411 -5.87 13.61 15.96
C ALA A 411 -4.79 14.45 16.65
N GLN A 412 -4.75 14.38 17.98
CA GLN A 412 -3.70 14.96 18.82
C GLN A 412 -2.98 13.87 19.61
N TYR A 413 -1.64 13.93 19.65
CA TYR A 413 -0.82 12.86 20.21
C TYR A 413 -0.11 13.26 21.49
N PHE A 414 -0.21 12.41 22.51
CA PHE A 414 0.52 12.53 23.76
C PHE A 414 1.55 11.42 23.93
N LEU A 415 2.75 11.78 24.34
CA LEU A 415 3.75 10.85 24.84
C LEU A 415 3.59 10.65 26.35
N ILE A 416 3.49 9.40 26.77
CA ILE A 416 3.36 9.01 28.18
C ILE A 416 4.52 8.10 28.56
N ASN A 417 5.21 8.40 29.65
CA ASN A 417 6.29 7.57 30.18
C ASN A 417 5.94 7.02 31.56
N VAL A 418 5.57 5.74 31.62
CA VAL A 418 5.23 5.02 32.85
C VAL A 418 6.51 4.46 33.47
N THR A 419 6.85 4.93 34.67
CA THR A 419 8.06 4.52 35.41
C THR A 419 7.78 3.47 36.49
N SER A 420 6.51 3.27 36.87
CA SER A 420 6.07 2.21 37.78
C SER A 420 4.84 1.54 37.20
N ALA A 421 4.76 0.21 37.25
CA ALA A 421 3.54 -0.47 36.84
C ALA A 421 2.40 -0.17 37.82
N GLY A 422 1.18 0.03 37.32
CA GLY A 422 0.03 0.39 38.14
C GLY A 422 -1.19 0.75 37.30
N ASN A 423 -2.30 1.06 37.98
CA ASN A 423 -3.49 1.62 37.32
C ASN A 423 -3.31 3.12 37.11
N TYR A 424 -3.65 3.60 35.93
CA TYR A 424 -3.62 5.00 35.56
C TYR A 424 -4.99 5.41 35.05
N GLN A 425 -5.43 6.62 35.42
CA GLN A 425 -6.61 7.27 34.88
C GLN A 425 -6.16 8.38 33.94
N PHE A 426 -6.81 8.43 32.78
CA PHE A 426 -6.73 9.48 31.79
C PHE A 426 -8.08 10.18 31.72
N SER A 427 -8.07 11.48 31.44
CA SER A 427 -9.30 12.23 31.18
C SER A 427 -9.04 13.34 30.19
N ALA A 428 -10.01 13.61 29.32
CA ALA A 428 -10.12 14.84 28.55
C ALA A 428 -11.39 15.58 29.00
N VAL A 429 -11.30 16.89 29.21
CA VAL A 429 -12.44 17.74 29.56
C VAL A 429 -12.36 19.00 28.72
N GLU A 430 -13.46 19.39 28.09
CA GLU A 430 -13.52 20.58 27.25
C GLU A 430 -13.12 21.83 28.04
N VAL A 431 -12.37 22.71 27.39
CA VAL A 431 -11.95 24.00 27.92
C VAL A 431 -11.95 25.06 26.83
N GLY A 432 -12.13 26.31 27.24
CA GLY A 432 -12.13 27.45 26.34
C GLY A 432 -13.54 27.92 25.99
N ALA A 433 -13.75 28.30 24.74
CA ALA A 433 -15.08 28.65 24.26
C ALA A 433 -15.86 27.35 24.02
N ASP A 434 -17.09 27.31 24.52
CA ASP A 434 -18.06 26.24 24.25
C ASP A 434 -18.11 25.96 22.75
N SER A 435 -17.67 24.76 22.36
CA SER A 435 -17.66 24.28 20.98
C SER A 435 -18.92 23.47 20.65
N GLY A 436 -19.93 23.49 21.53
CA GLY A 436 -21.22 22.83 21.38
C GLY A 436 -21.30 21.53 22.17
N ASN A 437 -21.35 20.41 21.47
CA ASN A 437 -21.48 19.08 22.04
C ASN A 437 -20.19 18.28 21.84
N SER A 438 -19.06 18.79 22.32
CA SER A 438 -17.77 18.15 22.11
C SER A 438 -17.75 16.72 22.66
N ASP A 439 -17.08 15.82 21.95
CA ASP A 439 -17.08 14.40 22.29
C ASP A 439 -15.65 13.86 22.17
N PRO A 440 -14.80 14.10 23.18
CA PRO A 440 -13.39 13.71 23.10
C PRO A 440 -13.22 12.20 23.27
N ASP A 441 -12.80 11.50 22.22
CA ASP A 441 -12.41 10.10 22.29
C ASP A 441 -10.94 9.94 22.69
N LEU A 442 -10.64 8.85 23.41
CA LEU A 442 -9.31 8.52 23.89
C LEU A 442 -8.87 7.15 23.36
N TYR A 443 -7.74 7.10 22.65
CA TYR A 443 -7.16 5.87 22.12
C TYR A 443 -5.74 5.67 22.68
N LEU A 444 -5.54 4.61 23.48
CA LEU A 444 -4.26 4.34 24.14
C LEU A 444 -3.48 3.27 23.38
N HIS A 445 -2.29 3.62 22.90
CA HIS A 445 -1.44 2.76 22.10
C HIS A 445 -0.13 2.39 22.80
N ARG A 446 0.38 1.21 22.49
CA ARG A 446 1.73 0.77 22.86
C ARG A 446 2.43 0.16 21.65
N ARG A 447 3.43 0.87 21.11
CA ARG A 447 4.10 0.51 19.84
C ARG A 447 3.08 0.31 18.71
N GLY A 448 2.24 1.33 18.48
CA GLY A 448 1.24 1.35 17.40
C GLY A 448 -0.03 0.55 17.70
N SER A 449 0.09 -0.57 18.42
CA SER A 449 -1.07 -1.38 18.81
C SER A 449 -1.95 -0.64 19.81
N LEU A 450 -3.25 -0.52 19.48
CA LEU A 450 -4.30 -0.05 20.39
C LEU A 450 -4.47 -1.06 21.52
N ILE A 451 -4.33 -0.61 22.78
CA ILE A 451 -4.41 -1.47 23.96
C ILE A 451 -5.59 -1.16 24.87
N ASP A 452 -6.22 0.01 24.71
CA ASP A 452 -7.47 0.41 25.36
C ASP A 452 -8.04 1.66 24.67
N LEU A 453 -9.34 1.90 24.80
CA LEU A 453 -10.02 3.08 24.25
C LEU A 453 -11.19 3.54 25.12
N ALA A 454 -11.63 4.78 24.95
CA ALA A 454 -12.87 5.32 25.50
C ALA A 454 -13.55 6.22 24.44
N GLU A 455 -14.83 5.91 24.14
CA GLU A 455 -15.69 6.53 23.10
C GLU A 455 -17.14 6.69 23.65
N GLY A 456 -17.26 7.20 24.87
CA GLY A 456 -18.51 7.36 25.60
C GLY A 456 -19.24 8.63 25.19
N ALA A 457 -20.56 8.55 25.06
CA ALA A 457 -21.41 9.68 24.62
C ALA A 457 -21.56 10.85 25.62
N ALA A 458 -20.64 10.99 26.59
CA ALA A 458 -20.68 12.06 27.56
C ALA A 458 -20.13 13.34 26.94
N VAL A 459 -21.03 14.30 26.69
CA VAL A 459 -20.64 15.59 26.14
C VAL A 459 -19.60 16.28 27.02
N ASP A 460 -18.59 16.85 26.37
CA ASP A 460 -17.49 17.66 26.87
C ASP A 460 -16.46 16.92 27.72
N GLN A 461 -16.53 15.59 27.83
CA GLN A 461 -15.59 14.85 28.65
C GLN A 461 -15.47 13.37 28.30
N GLU A 462 -14.29 12.83 28.55
CA GLU A 462 -14.06 11.39 28.51
C GLU A 462 -13.02 10.97 29.54
N SER A 463 -13.09 9.72 29.99
CA SER A 463 -12.12 9.13 30.90
C SER A 463 -11.86 7.66 30.61
N LEU A 464 -10.59 7.27 30.75
CA LEU A 464 -10.11 5.91 30.56
C LEU A 464 -9.30 5.50 31.79
N SER A 465 -9.47 4.26 32.27
CA SER A 465 -8.63 3.71 33.36
C SER A 465 -8.02 2.39 32.96
N ARG A 466 -6.69 2.29 33.03
CA ARG A 466 -5.95 1.13 32.54
C ARG A 466 -4.76 0.78 33.43
N PHE A 467 -4.58 -0.51 33.70
CA PHE A 467 -3.30 -1.02 34.19
C PHE A 467 -2.23 -0.89 33.10
N MET A 468 -1.13 -0.23 33.43
CA MET A 468 -0.01 -0.02 32.51
C MET A 468 1.27 -0.62 33.10
N ALA A 469 2.01 -1.36 32.27
CA ALA A 469 3.37 -1.77 32.58
C ALA A 469 4.35 -0.60 32.39
N VAL A 470 5.56 -0.71 32.96
CA VAL A 470 6.64 0.25 32.69
C VAL A 470 6.92 0.32 31.19
N GLY A 471 6.99 1.53 30.65
CA GLY A 471 7.19 1.75 29.23
C GLY A 471 6.71 3.10 28.74
N THR A 472 6.84 3.28 27.43
CA THR A 472 6.38 4.46 26.70
C THR A 472 5.11 4.11 25.94
N TYR A 473 4.14 5.01 25.97
CA TYR A 473 2.82 4.86 25.35
C TYR A 473 2.47 6.14 24.59
N VAL A 474 1.57 6.01 23.63
CA VAL A 474 0.96 7.14 22.94
C VAL A 474 -0.52 7.17 23.30
N LEU A 475 -1.02 8.32 23.74
CA LEU A 475 -2.46 8.56 23.84
C LEU A 475 -2.86 9.48 22.70
N GLU A 476 -3.70 8.98 21.82
CA GLU A 476 -4.36 9.73 20.75
C GLU A 476 -5.70 10.27 21.28
N VAL A 477 -5.96 11.54 21.00
CA VAL A 477 -7.18 12.26 21.41
C VAL A 477 -7.80 12.93 20.20
N ILE A 478 -9.08 12.68 19.97
CA ILE A 478 -9.86 13.17 18.82
C ILE A 478 -11.21 13.66 19.37
N ASP A 479 -11.78 14.74 18.82
CA ASP A 479 -13.22 14.98 19.00
C ASP A 479 -13.98 14.16 17.94
N ALA A 480 -14.89 13.28 18.33
CA ALA A 480 -15.60 12.37 17.41
C ALA A 480 -16.24 13.11 16.23
N ARG A 481 -16.70 14.35 16.45
CA ARG A 481 -17.34 15.19 15.41
C ARG A 481 -16.36 15.62 14.33
N VAL A 482 -15.08 15.81 14.65
CA VAL A 482 -14.07 16.17 13.65
C VAL A 482 -13.63 14.95 12.83
N ALA A 483 -13.91 13.74 13.31
CA ALA A 483 -13.68 12.50 12.58
C ALA A 483 -14.84 12.14 11.64
N ASP A 484 -16.03 12.74 11.83
CA ASP A 484 -17.18 12.52 10.97
C ASP A 484 -17.00 13.18 9.59
N VAL A 485 -16.93 12.35 8.55
CA VAL A 485 -16.78 12.80 7.16
C VAL A 485 -18.03 13.48 6.60
N ASP A 486 -19.19 13.25 7.23
CA ASP A 486 -20.45 13.90 6.88
C ASP A 486 -20.66 15.22 7.62
N GLU A 487 -19.76 15.62 8.54
CA GLU A 487 -19.86 16.89 9.27
C GLU A 487 -19.60 18.09 8.35
N PRO A 488 -20.62 18.94 8.11
CA PRO A 488 -20.48 20.05 7.16
C PRO A 488 -19.76 21.27 7.72
N SER A 489 -19.52 21.35 9.03
CA SER A 489 -19.00 22.54 9.71
C SER A 489 -17.51 22.41 10.04
N GLU A 490 -16.76 23.51 9.96
CA GLU A 490 -15.43 23.58 10.58
C GLU A 490 -15.60 23.61 12.10
N ILE A 491 -15.13 22.56 12.78
CA ILE A 491 -15.15 22.37 14.22
C ILE A 491 -13.73 22.51 14.76
N THR A 492 -13.61 23.15 15.92
CA THR A 492 -12.42 23.09 16.77
C THR A 492 -12.89 22.97 18.21
N ALA A 493 -12.55 21.86 18.86
CA ALA A 493 -12.80 21.64 20.28
C ALA A 493 -11.46 21.50 21.01
N CYS A 494 -11.35 22.14 22.18
CA CYS A 494 -10.12 22.13 22.96
C CYS A 494 -10.35 21.45 24.30
N PHE A 495 -9.38 20.64 24.73
CA PHE A 495 -9.50 19.80 25.92
C PHE A 495 -8.29 19.97 26.84
N ASP A 496 -8.56 20.01 28.14
CA ASP A 496 -7.56 19.78 29.18
C ASP A 496 -7.41 18.26 29.36
N VAL A 497 -6.31 17.71 28.85
CA VAL A 497 -6.01 16.28 29.01
C VAL A 497 -5.12 16.07 30.24
N ARG A 498 -5.47 15.08 31.05
CA ARG A 498 -4.79 14.75 32.32
C ARG A 498 -4.52 13.26 32.41
N ALA A 499 -3.46 12.90 33.13
CA ALA A 499 -3.17 11.53 33.50
C ALA A 499 -2.63 11.45 34.93
N GLN A 500 -3.01 10.42 35.68
CA GLN A 500 -2.53 10.19 37.05
C GLN A 500 -2.60 8.71 37.46
N PRO A 501 -1.70 8.24 38.35
CA PRO A 501 -1.87 6.94 39.01
C PRO A 501 -3.17 6.91 39.81
N VAL A 502 -3.85 5.77 39.80
CA VAL A 502 -4.96 5.43 40.68
C VAL A 502 -4.41 4.55 41.80
N ASN A 503 -4.57 5.00 43.04
CA ASN A 503 -4.15 4.25 44.23
C ASN A 503 -5.01 3.02 44.48
#